data_AF-A0A9D2W3B6-F1
#
_entry.id   AF-A0A9D2W3B6-F1
#
_cell.length_a   1.000
_cell.length_b   1.000
_cell.length_c   1.000
_cell.angle_alpha   90.00
_cell.angle_beta   90.00
_cell.angle_gamma   90.00
#
_symmetry.space_group_name_H-M   'P 1'
#
loop_
_entity.id
_entity.type
_entity.pdbx_description
1 polymer ?
#
loop_
_entity_poly.entity_id
_entity_poly.type
_entity_poly.pdbx_seq_one_letter_code
_entity_poly.pdbx_strand_id
1 'polypeptide(L)'
;MEWDCYTTIIDQLCKMNYNGRVALMLSNEPLLDSRLCDMIKYAKSKSQRLFLDITTNGRLLTVEFVDMLFRLGLDNININDYRGDRDKYPQRLSPNLESIYAAYGNNPKVSFKHRRLDEYLPNYAGNIPQSFKKEDFGFCNYPFRKLTIAYNGDVLLCCDDFMYDTKFGNIMANNILDCWYSPQLDDVRFSLLENKRIGLCERCNDSQDYNTFA
;
A
#
# COMPACT_ATOMS: atom_id res chain seq x y z
N MET A 1 -13.34 5.31 1.61
CA MET A 1 -13.09 6.53 0.81
C MET A 1 -14.33 6.78 -0.04
N GLU A 2 -14.83 8.01 -0.06
CA GLU A 2 -15.96 8.36 -0.92
C GLU A 2 -15.58 8.28 -2.40
N TRP A 3 -16.56 7.94 -3.25
CA TRP A 3 -16.33 7.74 -4.69
C TRP A 3 -15.73 9.00 -5.34
N ASP A 4 -16.28 10.17 -5.02
CA ASP A 4 -15.83 11.44 -5.57
C ASP A 4 -14.36 11.75 -5.20
N CYS A 5 -13.93 11.36 -4.00
CA CYS A 5 -12.54 11.50 -3.59
C CYS A 5 -11.62 10.59 -4.40
N TYR A 6 -12.02 9.32 -4.57
CA TYR A 6 -11.29 8.37 -5.42
C TYR A 6 -11.16 8.87 -6.86
N THR A 7 -12.27 9.28 -7.49
CA THR A 7 -12.24 9.75 -8.88
C THR A 7 -11.42 11.02 -9.04
N THR A 8 -11.49 11.93 -8.06
CA THR A 8 -10.65 13.14 -8.02
C THR A 8 -9.17 12.80 -8.01
N ILE A 9 -8.73 11.84 -7.19
CA ILE A 9 -7.33 11.38 -7.15
C ILE A 9 -6.90 10.87 -8.53
N ILE A 10 -7.67 9.95 -9.12
CA ILE A 10 -7.35 9.35 -10.43
C ILE A 10 -7.28 10.42 -11.54
N ASP A 11 -8.23 11.36 -11.57
CA ASP A 11 -8.26 12.41 -12.57
C ASP A 11 -7.06 13.35 -12.46
N GLN A 12 -6.66 13.70 -11.23
CA GLN A 12 -5.46 14.50 -11.00
C GLN A 12 -4.17 13.77 -11.41
N LEU A 13 -4.06 12.47 -11.11
CA LEU A 13 -2.94 11.63 -11.55
C LEU A 13 -2.86 11.57 -13.09
N CYS A 14 -4.00 11.43 -13.77
CA CYS A 14 -4.05 11.42 -15.22
C CYS A 14 -3.67 12.78 -15.82
N LYS A 15 -4.13 13.89 -15.22
CA LYS A 15 -3.82 15.26 -15.65
C LYS A 15 -2.30 15.54 -15.64
N MET A 16 -1.57 14.94 -14.71
CA MET A 16 -0.11 15.06 -14.64
C MET A 16 0.66 13.99 -15.41
N ASN A 17 -0.02 13.18 -16.23
CA ASN A 17 0.57 12.06 -16.98
C ASN A 17 1.28 11.03 -16.08
N TYR A 18 0.78 10.82 -14.86
CA TYR A 18 1.32 9.80 -13.96
C TYR A 18 1.23 8.40 -14.60
N ASN A 19 2.32 7.64 -14.52
CA ASN A 19 2.46 6.31 -15.10
C ASN A 19 3.03 5.30 -14.09
N GLY A 20 2.96 5.63 -12.80
CA GLY A 20 3.45 4.79 -11.72
C GLY A 20 2.38 3.88 -11.14
N ARG A 21 2.69 3.32 -9.97
CA ARG A 21 1.84 2.39 -9.22
C ARG A 21 0.78 3.14 -8.42
N VAL A 22 -0.47 2.70 -8.55
CA VAL A 22 -1.61 3.11 -7.71
C VAL A 22 -2.06 1.89 -6.92
N ALA A 23 -1.76 1.86 -5.63
CA ALA A 23 -2.21 0.82 -4.73
C ALA A 23 -3.63 1.14 -4.23
N LEU A 24 -4.59 0.24 -4.44
CA LEU A 24 -5.99 0.43 -4.03
C LEU A 24 -6.24 -0.08 -2.60
N MET A 25 -5.25 0.09 -1.72
CA MET A 25 -5.34 -0.27 -0.31
C MET A 25 -4.38 0.60 0.52
N LEU A 26 -4.67 0.66 1.82
CA LEU A 26 -3.73 1.09 2.84
C LEU A 26 -3.62 -0.01 3.90
N SER A 27 -4.39 0.12 4.98
CA SER A 27 -4.47 -0.84 6.08
C SER A 27 -5.91 -1.37 6.20
N ASN A 28 -6.42 -1.87 5.08
CA ASN A 28 -7.75 -2.42 4.93
C ASN A 28 -7.69 -3.68 4.04
N GLU A 29 -8.77 -4.45 4.02
CA GLU A 29 -8.94 -5.54 3.05
C GLU A 29 -9.65 -4.99 1.81
N PRO A 30 -8.96 -4.84 0.66
CA PRO A 30 -9.55 -4.24 -0.54
C PRO A 30 -10.72 -5.05 -1.10
N LEU A 31 -10.73 -6.38 -0.92
CA LEU A 31 -11.81 -7.24 -1.43
C LEU A 31 -13.14 -7.06 -0.70
N LEU A 32 -13.17 -6.33 0.43
CA LEU A 32 -14.40 -5.95 1.12
C LEU A 32 -15.06 -4.69 0.54
N ASP A 33 -14.35 -3.90 -0.27
CA ASP A 33 -14.97 -2.75 -0.95
C ASP A 33 -15.74 -3.26 -2.17
N SER A 34 -17.07 -3.21 -2.09
CA SER A 34 -17.96 -3.64 -3.18
C SER A 34 -17.74 -2.87 -4.47
N ARG A 35 -17.07 -1.70 -4.41
CA ARG A 35 -16.76 -0.85 -5.56
C ARG A 35 -15.41 -1.16 -6.18
N LEU A 36 -14.61 -2.09 -5.66
CA LEU A 36 -13.25 -2.38 -6.17
C LEU A 36 -13.23 -2.60 -7.69
N CYS A 37 -14.19 -3.37 -8.22
CA CYS A 37 -14.31 -3.62 -9.65
C CYS A 37 -14.55 -2.32 -10.45
N ASP A 38 -15.38 -1.42 -9.94
CA ASP A 38 -15.70 -0.17 -10.60
C ASP A 38 -14.56 0.85 -10.46
N MET A 39 -13.84 0.83 -9.34
CA MET A 39 -12.60 1.59 -9.17
C MET A 39 -11.58 1.21 -10.25
N ILE A 40 -11.31 -0.09 -10.41
CA ILE A 40 -10.38 -0.60 -11.44
C ILE A 40 -10.81 -0.13 -12.85
N LYS A 41 -12.09 -0.31 -13.20
CA LYS A 41 -12.64 0.14 -14.49
C LYS A 41 -12.46 1.63 -14.69
N TYR A 42 -12.78 2.44 -13.68
CA TYR A 42 -12.66 3.90 -13.76
C TYR A 42 -11.22 4.33 -14.04
N ALA A 43 -10.26 3.86 -13.23
CA ALA A 43 -8.85 4.18 -13.42
C ALA A 43 -8.34 3.79 -14.82
N LYS A 44 -8.67 2.59 -15.30
CA LYS A 44 -8.26 2.14 -16.64
C LYS A 44 -8.97 2.87 -17.77
N SER A 45 -10.23 3.28 -17.58
CA SER A 45 -10.92 4.13 -18.56
C SER A 45 -10.27 5.50 -18.72
N LYS A 46 -9.63 6.02 -17.66
CA LYS A 46 -8.92 7.31 -17.67
C LYS A 46 -7.51 7.18 -18.23
N SER A 47 -6.78 6.13 -17.84
CA SER A 47 -5.43 5.89 -18.34
C SER A 47 -5.02 4.43 -18.19
N GLN A 48 -4.61 3.83 -19.31
CA GLN A 48 -4.02 2.49 -19.33
C GLN A 48 -2.59 2.45 -18.74
N ARG A 49 -1.97 3.62 -18.50
CA ARG A 49 -0.60 3.73 -17.98
C ARG A 49 -0.50 3.58 -16.47
N LEU A 50 -1.61 3.69 -15.75
CA LEU A 50 -1.64 3.49 -14.29
C LEU A 50 -1.43 2.01 -13.99
N PHE A 51 -0.44 1.67 -13.18
CA PHE A 51 -0.23 0.29 -12.71
C PHE A 51 -1.05 0.06 -11.43
N LEU A 52 -2.16 -0.66 -11.54
CA LEU A 52 -3.09 -0.91 -10.44
C LEU A 52 -2.69 -2.14 -9.65
N ASP A 53 -2.54 -1.97 -8.34
CA ASP A 53 -2.06 -3.02 -7.46
C ASP A 53 -2.93 -3.17 -6.21
N ILE A 54 -3.12 -4.42 -5.77
CA ILE A 54 -3.74 -4.74 -4.48
C ILE A 54 -2.88 -5.68 -3.65
N THR A 55 -3.00 -5.57 -2.33
CA THR A 55 -2.56 -6.59 -1.37
C THR A 55 -3.76 -7.02 -0.55
N THR A 56 -3.98 -8.33 -0.45
CA THR A 56 -5.16 -8.93 0.21
C THR A 56 -4.73 -10.10 1.07
N ASN A 57 -5.52 -10.42 2.09
CA ASN A 57 -5.38 -11.68 2.83
C ASN A 57 -5.86 -12.92 2.03
N GLY A 58 -6.48 -12.70 0.87
CA GLY A 58 -6.88 -13.74 -0.07
C GLY A 58 -8.13 -14.55 0.32
N ARG A 59 -8.75 -14.31 1.48
CA ARG A 59 -9.90 -15.11 1.96
C ARG A 59 -11.12 -15.06 1.05
N LEU A 60 -11.34 -13.93 0.38
CA LEU A 60 -12.48 -13.71 -0.51
C LEU A 60 -12.16 -14.00 -1.98
N LEU A 61 -10.92 -14.39 -2.29
CA LEU A 61 -10.56 -14.72 -3.66
C LEU A 61 -11.11 -16.09 -4.05
N THR A 62 -11.52 -16.17 -5.32
CA THR A 62 -11.70 -17.41 -6.08
C THR A 62 -10.94 -17.26 -7.40
N VAL A 63 -10.75 -18.36 -8.14
CA VAL A 63 -10.13 -18.31 -9.47
C VAL A 63 -10.89 -17.36 -10.39
N GLU A 64 -12.22 -17.43 -10.37
CA GLU A 64 -13.10 -16.59 -11.18
C GLU A 64 -13.01 -15.11 -10.79
N PHE A 65 -12.83 -14.82 -9.50
CA PHE A 65 -12.69 -13.44 -9.07
C PHE A 65 -11.33 -12.86 -9.47
N VAL A 66 -10.25 -13.66 -9.39
CA VAL A 66 -8.93 -13.25 -9.91
C VAL A 66 -8.99 -13.00 -11.42
N ASP A 67 -9.63 -13.89 -12.20
CA ASP A 67 -9.88 -13.71 -13.63
C ASP A 67 -10.63 -12.40 -13.91
N MET A 68 -11.69 -12.14 -13.14
CA MET A 68 -12.48 -10.91 -13.26
C MET A 68 -11.62 -9.68 -13.01
N LEU A 69 -10.85 -9.64 -11.92
CA LEU A 69 -10.01 -8.49 -11.57
C LEU A 69 -8.99 -8.18 -12.68
N PHE A 70 -8.30 -9.20 -13.20
CA PHE A 70 -7.37 -9.02 -14.32
C PHE A 70 -8.07 -8.58 -15.61
N ARG A 71 -9.25 -9.12 -15.92
CA ARG A 71 -10.04 -8.71 -17.09
C ARG A 71 -10.47 -7.25 -17.02
N LEU A 72 -10.78 -6.74 -15.83
CA LEU A 72 -11.10 -5.32 -15.61
C LEU A 72 -9.86 -4.42 -15.71
N GLY A 73 -8.67 -5.00 -15.66
CA GLY A 73 -7.40 -4.30 -15.84
C GLY A 73 -6.61 -4.10 -14.54
N LEU A 74 -6.86 -4.88 -13.48
CA LEU A 74 -5.91 -4.92 -12.37
C LEU A 74 -4.55 -5.42 -12.89
N ASP A 75 -3.43 -4.84 -12.46
CA ASP A 75 -2.11 -5.22 -12.95
C ASP A 75 -1.39 -6.20 -12.05
N ASN A 76 -1.64 -6.16 -10.73
CA ASN A 76 -0.97 -7.01 -9.75
C ASN A 76 -1.82 -7.31 -8.51
N ILE A 77 -1.64 -8.53 -7.97
CA ILE A 77 -2.24 -9.01 -6.73
C ILE A 77 -1.14 -9.59 -5.84
N ASN A 78 -1.03 -9.09 -4.62
CA ASN A 78 -0.20 -9.68 -3.58
C ASN A 78 -1.07 -10.36 -2.52
N ILE A 79 -0.91 -11.67 -2.37
CA ILE A 79 -1.70 -12.47 -1.44
C ILE A 79 -0.86 -12.75 -0.20
N ASN A 80 -1.26 -12.20 0.94
CA ASN A 80 -0.70 -12.55 2.24
C ASN A 80 -1.52 -13.70 2.86
N ASP A 81 -1.01 -14.92 2.76
CA ASP A 81 -1.63 -16.11 3.36
C ASP A 81 -1.22 -16.22 4.84
N TYR A 82 -2.11 -15.82 5.74
CA TYR A 82 -1.86 -15.85 7.19
C TYR A 82 -2.25 -17.20 7.79
N ARG A 83 -1.28 -17.92 8.38
CA ARG A 83 -1.52 -19.22 9.03
C ARG A 83 -0.82 -19.34 10.38
N GLY A 84 -1.48 -20.01 11.33
CA GLY A 84 -0.94 -20.30 12.66
C GLY A 84 -0.11 -21.58 12.74
N ASP A 85 -0.18 -22.46 11.74
CA ASP A 85 0.56 -23.73 11.69
C ASP A 85 1.81 -23.65 10.80
N ARG A 86 2.28 -22.44 10.48
CA ARG A 86 3.39 -22.17 9.56
C ARG A 86 4.72 -22.78 10.05
N ASP A 87 4.94 -22.90 11.36
CA ASP A 87 6.10 -23.60 11.94
C ASP A 87 6.17 -25.08 11.55
N LYS A 88 5.02 -25.76 11.53
CA LYS A 88 4.92 -27.18 11.20
C LYS A 88 4.80 -27.41 9.70
N TYR A 89 4.13 -26.49 8.99
CA TYR A 89 3.82 -26.62 7.58
C TYR A 89 4.14 -25.31 6.82
N PRO A 90 5.42 -24.99 6.58
CA PRO A 90 5.83 -23.69 6.06
C PRO A 90 5.24 -23.39 4.67
N GLN A 91 5.20 -24.38 3.78
CA GLN A 91 4.75 -24.22 2.40
C GLN A 91 3.25 -24.46 2.21
N ARG A 92 2.53 -24.87 3.26
CA ARG A 92 1.10 -25.18 3.15
C ARG A 92 0.29 -23.91 2.89
N LEU A 93 -0.60 -23.97 1.91
CA LEU A 93 -1.52 -22.89 1.59
C LEU A 93 -2.83 -23.04 2.36
N SER A 94 -3.52 -21.94 2.60
CA SER A 94 -4.94 -21.98 3.01
C SER A 94 -5.79 -22.69 1.94
N PRO A 95 -6.77 -23.53 2.33
CA PRO A 95 -7.53 -24.34 1.37
C PRO A 95 -8.16 -23.55 0.21
N ASN A 96 -8.65 -22.34 0.50
CA ASN A 96 -9.23 -21.45 -0.52
C ASN A 96 -8.21 -20.91 -1.53
N LEU A 97 -6.91 -20.94 -1.21
CA LEU A 97 -5.83 -20.47 -2.07
C LEU A 97 -5.21 -21.59 -2.92
N GLU A 98 -5.50 -22.87 -2.65
CA GLU A 98 -4.89 -24.00 -3.37
C GLU A 98 -5.25 -23.97 -4.87
N SER A 99 -6.52 -23.77 -5.20
CA SER A 99 -6.98 -23.66 -6.60
C SER A 99 -6.40 -22.42 -7.30
N ILE A 100 -6.28 -21.31 -6.56
CA ILE A 100 -5.71 -20.06 -7.07
C ILE A 100 -4.22 -20.23 -7.35
N TYR A 101 -3.48 -20.86 -6.44
CA TYR A 101 -2.07 -21.16 -6.65
C TYR A 101 -1.85 -22.13 -7.81
N ALA A 102 -2.70 -23.15 -7.96
CA ALA A 102 -2.64 -24.04 -9.11
C ALA A 102 -2.83 -23.30 -10.45
N ALA A 103 -3.71 -22.31 -10.50
CA ALA A 103 -3.98 -21.51 -11.69
C ALA A 103 -2.92 -20.41 -11.94
N TYR A 104 -2.41 -19.78 -10.88
CA TYR A 104 -1.65 -18.53 -10.95
C TYR A 104 -0.25 -18.56 -10.31
N GLY A 105 0.20 -19.67 -9.74
CA GLY A 105 1.45 -19.74 -8.98
C GLY A 105 2.71 -19.39 -9.78
N ASN A 106 2.66 -19.51 -11.12
CA ASN A 106 3.73 -19.10 -12.03
C ASN A 106 3.48 -17.75 -12.72
N ASN A 107 2.37 -17.07 -12.41
CA ASN A 107 2.05 -15.79 -13.00
C ASN A 107 2.78 -14.68 -12.22
N PRO A 108 3.66 -13.89 -12.85
CA PRO A 108 4.42 -12.85 -12.15
C PRO A 108 3.56 -11.71 -11.58
N LYS A 109 2.28 -11.63 -11.97
CA LYS A 109 1.31 -10.64 -11.47
C LYS A 109 0.57 -11.10 -10.21
N VAL A 110 0.80 -12.33 -9.75
CA VAL A 110 0.18 -12.88 -8.54
C VAL A 110 1.28 -13.39 -7.64
N SER A 111 1.50 -12.70 -6.51
CA SER A 111 2.48 -13.13 -5.52
C SER A 111 1.79 -13.78 -4.32
N PHE A 112 2.40 -14.82 -3.76
CA PHE A 112 1.94 -15.50 -2.56
C PHE A 112 2.99 -15.33 -1.46
N LYS A 113 2.61 -14.67 -0.37
CA LYS A 113 3.44 -14.48 0.81
C LYS A 113 2.94 -15.39 1.92
N HIS A 114 3.79 -16.29 2.35
CA HIS A 114 3.52 -17.22 3.44
C HIS A 114 3.73 -16.50 4.78
N ARG A 115 2.65 -15.96 5.36
CA ARG A 115 2.70 -15.17 6.60
C ARG A 115 2.39 -16.02 7.84
N ARG A 116 2.99 -15.65 8.97
CA ARG A 116 2.61 -16.19 10.29
C ARG A 116 1.59 -15.25 10.94
N LEU A 117 0.82 -15.77 11.90
CA LEU A 117 -0.08 -14.92 12.72
C LEU A 117 0.68 -14.11 13.78
N ASP A 118 1.83 -14.60 14.21
CA ASP A 118 2.73 -14.02 15.22
C ASP A 118 4.00 -13.42 14.58
N GLU A 119 3.94 -13.09 13.29
CA GLU A 119 5.08 -12.50 12.57
C GLU A 119 5.46 -11.15 13.18
N TYR A 120 6.76 -10.96 13.45
CA TYR A 120 7.26 -9.68 13.95
C TYR A 120 7.32 -8.67 12.80
N LEU A 121 6.33 -7.78 12.76
CA LEU A 121 6.19 -6.72 11.76
C LEU A 121 6.66 -5.37 12.31
N PRO A 122 6.91 -4.37 11.45
CA PRO A 122 7.16 -3.01 11.88
C PRO A 122 6.09 -2.50 12.85
N ASN A 123 6.48 -1.54 13.68
CA ASN A 123 5.68 -1.05 14.79
C ASN A 123 4.61 -0.02 14.38
N TYR A 124 4.44 0.22 13.07
CA TYR A 124 3.54 1.21 12.49
C TYR A 124 3.71 2.57 13.14
N ALA A 125 4.93 3.07 13.08
CA ALA A 125 5.34 4.30 13.73
C ALA A 125 4.90 4.35 15.20
N GLY A 126 5.25 3.33 15.98
CA GLY A 126 5.04 3.27 17.42
C GLY A 126 3.63 2.91 17.89
N ASN A 127 2.70 2.61 16.97
CA ASN A 127 1.34 2.17 17.32
C ASN A 127 1.32 0.73 17.89
N ILE A 128 2.31 -0.09 17.55
CA ILE A 128 2.54 -1.39 18.18
C ILE A 128 3.71 -1.24 19.17
N PRO A 129 3.51 -1.42 20.48
CA PRO A 129 4.59 -1.30 21.45
C PRO A 129 5.70 -2.31 21.16
N GLN A 130 6.87 -1.81 20.78
CA GLN A 130 8.07 -2.60 20.49
C GLN A 130 9.31 -1.85 20.95
N SER A 131 10.27 -2.57 21.53
CA SER A 131 11.58 -2.00 21.90
C SER A 131 12.51 -2.00 20.69
N PHE A 132 13.10 -0.86 20.37
CA PHE A 132 14.11 -0.71 19.32
C PHE A 132 15.04 0.45 19.63
N LYS A 133 16.18 0.53 18.96
CA LYS A 133 17.10 1.68 19.05
C LYS A 133 16.87 2.58 17.84
N LYS A 134 16.53 3.84 18.05
CA LYS A 134 16.24 4.80 16.97
C LYS A 134 17.45 4.98 16.06
N GLU A 135 18.65 4.86 16.61
CA GLU A 135 19.94 5.05 15.91
C GLU A 135 20.19 3.96 14.87
N ASP A 136 19.57 2.78 15.01
CA ASP A 136 19.65 1.70 14.02
C ASP A 136 18.86 2.03 12.74
N PHE A 137 17.99 3.05 12.80
CA PHE A 137 17.10 3.46 11.72
C PHE A 137 17.47 4.86 11.22
N GLY A 138 18.36 4.91 10.22
CA GLY A 138 18.74 6.13 9.53
C GLY A 138 17.71 6.57 8.48
N PHE A 139 18.21 6.91 7.29
CA PHE A 139 17.42 7.31 6.12
C PHE A 139 16.17 6.42 5.90
N CYS A 140 15.11 7.03 5.38
CA CYS A 140 13.91 6.35 4.91
C CYS A 140 13.50 6.94 3.57
N ASN A 141 13.29 6.11 2.55
CA ASN A 141 12.97 6.58 1.21
C ASN A 141 11.46 6.71 0.94
N TYR A 142 10.57 6.28 1.84
CA TYR A 142 9.12 6.31 1.62
C TYR A 142 8.59 7.71 1.30
N PRO A 143 8.90 8.77 2.07
CA PRO A 143 8.37 10.12 1.79
C PRO A 143 8.84 10.71 0.46
N PHE A 144 9.86 10.12 -0.19
CA PHE A 144 10.40 10.56 -1.47
C PHE A 144 9.78 9.84 -2.67
N ARG A 145 9.19 8.66 -2.47
CA ARG A 145 8.73 7.80 -3.58
C ARG A 145 7.28 7.33 -3.47
N LYS A 146 6.62 7.56 -2.32
CA LYS A 146 5.24 7.15 -2.06
C LYS A 146 4.45 8.33 -1.52
N LEU A 147 3.23 8.50 -2.00
CA LEU A 147 2.24 9.38 -1.41
C LEU A 147 1.11 8.54 -0.84
N THR A 148 0.76 8.76 0.43
CA THR A 148 -0.33 8.04 1.10
C THR A 148 -1.51 8.97 1.26
N ILE A 149 -2.70 8.51 0.85
CA ILE A 149 -3.95 9.28 0.94
C ILE A 149 -4.94 8.49 1.79
N ALA A 150 -5.39 9.10 2.88
CA ALA A 150 -6.39 8.55 3.78
C ALA A 150 -7.77 8.49 3.13
N TYR A 151 -8.70 7.75 3.74
CA TYR A 151 -10.05 7.57 3.20
C TYR A 151 -10.86 8.88 3.10
N ASN A 152 -10.52 9.89 3.89
CA ASN A 152 -11.12 11.22 3.91
C ASN A 152 -10.41 12.22 2.97
N GLY A 153 -9.39 11.77 2.23
CA GLY A 153 -8.61 12.60 1.31
C GLY A 153 -7.40 13.30 1.93
N ASP A 154 -7.15 13.12 3.23
CA ASP A 154 -5.95 13.70 3.86
C ASP A 154 -4.68 13.01 3.34
N VAL A 155 -3.66 13.82 3.06
CA VAL A 155 -2.34 13.33 2.63
C VAL A 155 -1.49 13.07 3.87
N LEU A 156 -1.05 11.83 4.04
CA LEU A 156 -0.29 11.35 5.21
C LEU A 156 1.19 11.19 4.88
N LEU A 157 2.00 11.04 5.94
CA LEU A 157 3.45 10.88 5.81
C LEU A 157 3.83 9.60 5.05
N CYS A 158 3.28 8.47 5.46
CA CYS A 158 3.54 7.17 4.87
C CYS A 158 2.49 6.14 5.29
N CYS A 159 2.65 4.89 4.85
CA CYS A 159 1.76 3.79 5.23
C CYS A 159 1.81 3.40 6.71
N ASP A 160 2.87 3.77 7.44
CA ASP A 160 2.95 3.53 8.88
C ASP A 160 2.17 4.54 9.71
N ASP A 161 1.74 5.66 9.09
CA ASP A 161 0.83 6.63 9.70
C ASP A 161 -0.62 6.11 9.71
N PHE A 162 -0.81 4.93 10.28
CA PHE A 162 -2.07 4.20 10.26
C PHE A 162 -3.18 4.91 11.08
N MET A 163 -2.79 5.70 12.08
CA MET A 163 -3.73 6.45 12.92
C MET A 163 -4.06 7.84 12.37
N TYR A 164 -3.52 8.21 11.19
CA TYR A 164 -3.74 9.50 10.55
C TYR A 164 -3.25 10.68 11.40
N ASP A 165 -2.10 10.50 12.09
CA ASP A 165 -1.50 11.49 13.00
C ASP A 165 -0.93 12.70 12.24
N THR A 166 -0.56 12.53 10.96
CA THR A 166 0.00 13.60 10.12
C THR A 166 -0.98 14.05 9.02
N LYS A 167 -0.82 15.31 8.58
CA LYS A 167 -1.63 15.89 7.50
C LYS A 167 -0.84 16.92 6.71
N PHE A 168 -0.58 16.61 5.44
CA PHE A 168 0.18 17.43 4.48
C PHE A 168 -0.71 18.04 3.40
N GLY A 169 -1.99 18.25 3.72
CA GLY A 169 -3.02 18.74 2.80
C GLY A 169 -4.19 17.78 2.67
N ASN A 170 -5.20 18.17 1.89
CA ASN A 170 -6.34 17.32 1.55
C ASN A 170 -6.63 17.40 0.05
N ILE A 171 -6.71 16.26 -0.62
CA ILE A 171 -6.89 16.17 -2.09
C ILE A 171 -8.19 16.79 -2.61
N MET A 172 -9.20 16.95 -1.76
CA MET A 172 -10.46 17.60 -2.12
C MET A 172 -10.36 19.12 -2.07
N ALA A 173 -9.39 19.66 -1.34
CA ALA A 173 -9.17 21.10 -1.20
C ALA A 173 -7.95 21.59 -1.99
N ASN A 174 -6.95 20.73 -2.19
CA ASN A 174 -5.67 21.04 -2.80
C ASN A 174 -5.41 20.10 -3.97
N ASN A 175 -4.63 20.56 -4.96
CA ASN A 175 -4.16 19.63 -5.97
C ASN A 175 -3.05 18.72 -5.39
N ILE A 176 -2.91 17.51 -5.93
CA ILE A 176 -2.02 16.49 -5.39
C ILE A 176 -0.53 16.91 -5.39
N LEU A 177 -0.10 17.78 -6.31
CA LEU A 177 1.27 18.32 -6.32
C LEU A 177 1.47 19.35 -5.20
N ASP A 178 0.47 20.17 -4.89
CA ASP A 178 0.57 21.11 -3.77
C ASP A 178 0.76 20.35 -2.45
N CYS A 179 0.03 19.23 -2.27
CA CYS A 179 0.24 18.36 -1.11
C CYS A 179 1.62 17.70 -1.12
N TRP A 180 2.06 17.22 -2.30
CA TRP A 180 3.37 16.57 -2.47
C TRP A 180 4.54 17.52 -2.16
N TYR A 181 4.43 18.79 -2.54
CA TYR A 181 5.41 19.85 -2.31
C TYR A 181 5.07 20.72 -1.11
N SER A 182 4.32 20.18 -0.13
CA SER A 182 4.02 20.92 1.09
C SER A 182 5.32 21.18 1.88
N PRO A 183 5.54 22.41 2.41
CA PRO A 183 6.74 22.72 3.18
C PRO A 183 6.96 21.77 4.36
N GLN A 184 5.88 21.34 5.02
CA GLN A 184 5.94 20.43 6.16
C GLN A 184 6.43 19.03 5.76
N LEU A 185 6.07 18.54 4.57
CA LEU A 185 6.57 17.25 4.07
C LEU A 185 8.05 17.37 3.66
N ASP A 186 8.44 18.51 3.10
CA ASP A 186 9.83 18.80 2.76
C ASP A 186 10.72 18.90 4.00
N ASP A 187 10.25 19.46 5.11
CA ASP A 187 10.98 19.45 6.40
C ASP A 187 11.31 18.02 6.85
N VAL A 188 10.36 17.10 6.72
CA VAL A 188 10.60 15.67 7.03
C VAL A 188 11.61 15.06 6.06
N ARG A 189 11.49 15.34 4.76
CA ARG A 189 12.44 14.86 3.75
C ARG A 189 13.85 15.38 4.01
N PHE A 190 14.04 16.68 4.26
CA PHE A 190 15.34 17.25 4.58
C PHE A 190 15.93 16.65 5.85
N SER A 191 15.13 16.44 6.89
CA SER A 191 15.57 15.75 8.10
C SER A 191 16.08 14.33 7.80
N LEU A 192 15.35 13.58 6.96
CA LEU A 192 15.75 12.22 6.57
C LEU A 192 17.03 12.20 5.73
N LEU A 193 17.30 13.20 4.90
CA LEU A 193 18.57 13.35 4.17
C LEU A 193 19.76 13.53 5.12
N GLU A 194 19.53 14.10 6.30
CA GLU A 194 20.52 14.19 7.38
C GLU A 194 20.53 12.95 8.30
N ASN A 195 19.85 11.87 7.93
CA ASN A 195 19.61 10.68 8.76
C ASN A 195 18.89 10.98 10.09
N LYS A 196 18.11 12.07 10.13
CA LYS A 196 17.31 12.45 11.30
C LYS A 196 15.86 12.08 11.07
N ARG A 197 15.34 11.18 11.90
CA ARG A 197 13.92 10.89 11.99
C ARG A 197 13.29 11.86 12.99
N ILE A 198 12.25 12.60 12.55
CA ILE A 198 11.50 13.59 13.34
C ILE A 198 9.99 13.31 13.34
N GLY A 199 9.27 13.86 14.32
CA GLY A 199 7.82 13.71 14.43
C GLY A 199 7.40 12.24 14.53
N LEU A 200 6.45 11.82 13.68
CA LEU A 200 5.98 10.43 13.62
C LEU A 200 7.13 9.42 13.45
N CYS A 201 8.16 9.78 12.66
CA CYS A 201 9.27 8.87 12.37
C CYS A 201 10.14 8.57 13.59
N GLU A 202 10.09 9.36 14.67
CA GLU A 202 10.90 9.14 15.87
C GLU A 202 10.56 7.84 16.59
N ARG A 203 9.30 7.42 16.45
CA ARG A 203 8.75 6.20 17.03
C ARG A 203 8.64 5.07 16.00
N CYS A 204 9.16 5.23 14.78
CA CYS A 204 9.09 4.24 13.71
C CYS A 204 10.34 3.35 13.62
N ASN A 205 10.13 2.04 13.58
CA ASN A 205 11.17 1.02 13.37
C ASN A 205 11.06 0.30 12.00
N ASP A 206 10.40 0.91 11.01
CA ASP A 206 10.41 0.33 9.66
C ASP A 206 11.77 0.59 8.99
N SER A 207 12.45 -0.51 8.66
CA SER A 207 13.73 -0.51 7.94
C SER A 207 13.47 -0.60 6.44
N GLN A 208 14.23 0.18 5.69
CA GLN A 208 14.12 0.20 4.23
C GLN A 208 15.20 -0.71 3.64
N ASP A 209 14.79 -1.71 2.86
CA ASP A 209 15.70 -2.38 1.95
C ASP A 209 15.84 -1.52 0.67
N TYR A 210 17.04 -0.99 0.45
CA TYR A 210 17.34 -0.12 -0.69
C TYR A 210 17.52 -0.89 -2.00
N ASN A 211 17.55 -2.24 -1.95
CA ASN A 211 17.49 -3.08 -3.12
C ASN A 211 16.06 -3.10 -3.66
N THR A 212 15.67 -2.08 -4.43
CA THR A 212 14.29 -1.98 -4.93
C THR A 212 14.20 -2.04 -6.44
N PHE A 213 14.16 -3.28 -6.94
CA PHE A 213 13.07 -3.76 -7.80
C PHE A 213 12.54 -5.05 -7.18
N ALA A 214 11.55 -4.93 -6.29
CA ALA A 214 10.76 -6.05 -5.80
C ALA A 214 9.29 -5.70 -5.96
#